data_AF-A0A1A9ANV9-F1
#
_entry.id   AF-A0A1A9ANV9-F1
#
_cell.length_a   1.000
_cell.length_b   1.000
_cell.length_c   1.000
_cell.angle_alpha   90.00
_cell.angle_beta   90.00
_cell.angle_gamma   90.00
#
_symmetry.space_group_name_H-M   'P 1'
#
loop_
_entity.id
_entity.type
_entity.pdbx_description
1 polymer ?
#
loop_
_entity_poly.entity_id
_entity_poly.type
_entity_poly.pdbx_seq_one_letter_code
_entity_poly.pdbx_strand_id
1 'polypeptide(L)'
;MGDGKTERGPPSLSAAYPIDLPTEKFYNDMKKEYPSLDKYTSLCDTNIVHNNINDIKNICKRILRYLENNTVWSGKDSGYDVCILLNYWIYDELIHIFGAESTSEKINSAFDVL
;
A
#
# COMPACT_ATOMS: atom_id res chain seq x y z
N MET A 1 28.63 -33.17 35.89
CA MET A 1 28.43 -32.04 34.94
C MET A 1 28.33 -32.62 33.55
N GLY A 2 27.15 -32.59 32.92
CA GLY A 2 26.99 -32.95 31.51
C GLY A 2 26.73 -31.68 30.73
N ASP A 3 27.62 -31.33 29.81
CA ASP A 3 27.45 -30.19 28.90
C ASP A 3 26.43 -30.56 27.83
N GLY A 4 25.18 -30.16 28.06
CA GLY A 4 24.14 -30.22 27.04
C GLY A 4 24.46 -29.23 25.93
N LYS A 5 25.02 -29.71 24.80
CA LYS A 5 25.07 -28.92 23.58
C LYS A 5 23.66 -28.78 23.02
N THR A 6 23.09 -27.59 23.15
CA THR A 6 21.90 -27.20 22.40
C THR A 6 22.27 -27.16 20.91
N GLU A 7 21.90 -28.20 20.17
CA GLU A 7 22.00 -28.18 18.71
C GLU A 7 21.02 -27.13 18.18
N ARG A 8 21.57 -26.04 17.65
CA ARG A 8 20.78 -25.00 16.98
C ARG A 8 20.31 -25.61 15.67
N GLY A 9 19.00 -25.87 15.56
CA GLY A 9 18.38 -26.37 14.34
C GLY A 9 18.73 -25.51 13.12
N PRO A 10 18.61 -26.06 11.90
CA PRO A 10 18.95 -25.33 10.69
C PRO A 10 18.19 -23.99 10.63
N PRO A 11 18.83 -22.91 10.16
CA PRO A 11 18.17 -21.62 10.01
C PRO A 11 16.87 -21.77 9.21
N SER A 12 15.85 -21.01 9.57
CA SER A 12 14.64 -20.94 8.76
C SER A 12 14.99 -20.52 7.33
N LEU A 13 14.23 -21.00 6.35
CA LEU A 13 14.43 -20.67 4.93
C LEU A 13 14.47 -19.14 4.70
N SER A 14 13.67 -18.38 5.45
CA SER A 14 13.65 -16.92 5.46
C SER A 14 14.95 -16.26 5.98
N ALA A 15 15.68 -16.92 6.87
CA ALA A 15 16.95 -16.43 7.39
C ALA A 15 18.13 -16.85 6.49
N ALA A 16 17.99 -17.97 5.78
CA ALA A 16 19.02 -18.46 4.84
C ALA A 16 18.96 -17.73 3.48
N TYR A 17 17.77 -17.33 3.05
CA TYR A 17 17.53 -16.64 1.78
C TYR A 17 16.62 -15.44 2.02
N PRO A 18 17.17 -14.24 2.31
CA PRO A 18 16.36 -13.04 2.41
C PRO A 18 15.71 -12.77 1.05
N ILE A 19 14.39 -12.95 0.99
CA ILE A 19 13.60 -12.67 -0.21
C ILE A 19 13.37 -11.16 -0.24
N ASP A 20 13.97 -10.51 -1.22
CA ASP A 20 13.68 -9.10 -1.50
C ASP A 20 12.41 -9.04 -2.37
N LEU A 21 11.26 -8.80 -1.73
CA LEU A 21 9.96 -8.72 -2.41
C LEU A 21 9.69 -7.28 -2.87
N PRO A 22 9.64 -7.01 -4.19
CA PRO A 22 9.37 -5.67 -4.70
C PRO A 22 7.97 -5.17 -4.32
N THR A 23 7.02 -6.10 -4.16
CA THR A 23 5.67 -5.82 -3.64
C THR A 23 5.71 -5.35 -2.20
N GLU A 24 6.53 -5.96 -1.34
CA GLU A 24 6.68 -5.54 0.05
C GLU A 24 7.26 -4.12 0.14
N LYS A 25 8.28 -3.82 -0.67
CA LYS A 25 8.85 -2.47 -0.78
C LYS A 25 7.79 -1.45 -1.20
N PHE A 26 7.02 -1.76 -2.24
CA PHE A 26 5.92 -0.92 -2.71
C PHE A 26 4.89 -0.64 -1.59
N TYR A 27 4.38 -1.69 -0.93
CA TYR A 27 3.38 -1.54 0.12
C TYR A 27 3.93 -0.75 1.33
N ASN A 28 5.20 -0.97 1.70
CA ASN A 28 5.86 -0.21 2.76
C ASN A 28 5.99 1.27 2.39
N ASP A 29 6.29 1.59 1.14
CA ASP A 29 6.36 2.97 0.66
C ASP A 29 4.99 3.65 0.64
N MET A 30 3.94 2.93 0.25
CA MET A 30 2.56 3.43 0.27
C MET A 30 2.04 3.70 1.69
N LYS A 31 2.43 2.86 2.68
CA LYS A 31 2.01 2.99 4.09
C LYS A 31 2.70 4.12 4.86
N LYS A 32 3.90 4.53 4.45
CA LYS A 32 4.65 5.60 5.14
C LYS A 32 3.85 6.91 5.21
N GLU A 33 3.86 7.53 6.38
CA GLU A 33 3.32 8.88 6.55
C GLU A 33 4.37 9.91 6.13
N TYR A 34 3.92 10.91 5.39
CA TYR A 34 4.81 11.95 4.88
C TYR A 34 4.23 13.33 5.17
N PRO A 35 5.04 14.26 5.72
CA PRO A 35 4.62 15.65 5.89
C PRO A 35 4.19 16.32 4.58
N SER A 36 4.68 15.82 3.44
CA SER A 36 4.35 16.35 2.11
C SER A 36 2.92 16.05 1.65
N LEU A 37 2.12 15.29 2.41
CA LEU A 37 0.74 14.95 2.01
C LEU A 37 -0.17 16.18 1.98
N ASP A 38 0.12 17.22 2.77
CA ASP A 38 -0.68 18.45 2.81
C ASP A 38 -0.75 19.16 1.46
N LYS A 39 0.31 19.02 0.64
CA LYS A 39 0.39 19.55 -0.73
C LYS A 39 -0.78 19.08 -1.61
N TYR A 40 -1.29 17.87 -1.39
CA TYR A 40 -2.33 17.27 -2.23
C TYR A 40 -3.75 17.49 -1.69
N THR A 41 -3.91 18.26 -0.60
CA THR A 41 -5.22 18.46 0.03
C THR A 41 -6.26 19.00 -0.93
N SER A 42 -5.94 20.08 -1.65
CA SER A 42 -6.87 20.69 -2.61
C SER A 42 -7.17 19.80 -3.82
N LEU A 43 -6.24 18.92 -4.21
CA LEU A 43 -6.43 17.99 -5.33
C LEU A 43 -7.34 16.82 -4.95
N CYS A 44 -7.34 16.45 -3.67
CA CYS A 44 -8.20 15.40 -3.12
C CYS A 44 -9.48 15.95 -2.48
N ASP A 45 -9.75 17.26 -2.60
CA ASP A 45 -10.97 17.83 -2.09
C ASP A 45 -12.14 17.53 -3.01
N THR A 46 -13.24 17.06 -2.43
CA THR A 46 -14.47 16.70 -3.14
C THR A 46 -15.68 17.15 -2.33
N ASN A 47 -16.78 17.39 -3.04
CA ASN A 47 -18.10 17.69 -2.47
C ASN A 47 -18.93 16.41 -2.24
N ILE A 48 -18.39 15.24 -2.57
CA ILE A 48 -19.05 13.95 -2.34
C ILE A 48 -19.14 13.70 -0.83
N VAL A 49 -20.37 13.48 -0.36
CA VAL A 49 -20.63 13.16 1.05
C VAL A 49 -20.50 11.64 1.22
N HIS A 50 -19.50 11.23 1.99
CA HIS A 50 -19.23 9.83 2.24
C HIS A 50 -18.78 9.63 3.70
N ASN A 51 -19.21 8.57 4.37
CA ASN A 51 -18.94 8.36 5.80
C ASN A 51 -17.44 8.27 6.11
N ASN A 52 -16.67 7.65 5.22
CA ASN A 52 -15.21 7.51 5.35
C ASN A 52 -14.46 8.49 4.44
N ILE A 53 -15.03 9.68 4.18
CA ILE A 53 -14.46 10.62 3.21
C ILE A 53 -13.03 11.03 3.55
N ASN A 54 -12.71 11.21 4.83
CA ASN A 54 -11.36 11.61 5.25
C ASN A 54 -10.33 10.53 4.93
N ASP A 55 -10.68 9.25 5.10
CA ASP A 55 -9.80 8.12 4.79
C ASP A 55 -9.61 7.98 3.28
N ILE A 56 -10.68 8.13 2.49
CA ILE A 56 -10.59 8.12 1.03
C ILE A 56 -9.74 9.29 0.51
N LYS A 57 -9.91 10.49 1.08
CA LYS A 57 -9.03 11.63 0.77
C LYS A 57 -7.57 11.32 1.10
N ASN A 58 -7.31 10.61 2.20
CA ASN A 58 -5.95 10.20 2.55
C ASN A 58 -5.35 9.21 1.53
N ILE A 59 -6.16 8.26 1.03
CA ILE A 59 -5.77 7.36 -0.07
C ILE A 59 -5.40 8.17 -1.31
N CYS A 60 -6.25 9.11 -1.74
CA CYS A 60 -5.95 10.01 -2.87
C CYS A 60 -4.61 10.74 -2.70
N LYS A 61 -4.34 11.32 -1.52
CA LYS A 61 -3.09 12.04 -1.25
C LYS A 61 -1.87 11.12 -1.39
N ARG A 62 -1.97 9.88 -0.90
CA ARG A 62 -0.90 8.88 -1.00
C ARG A 62 -0.65 8.46 -2.44
N ILE A 63 -1.71 8.26 -3.23
CA ILE A 63 -1.61 7.99 -4.67
C ILE A 63 -0.88 9.13 -5.37
N LEU A 64 -1.37 10.36 -5.23
CA LEU A 64 -0.77 11.52 -5.91
C LEU A 64 0.70 11.73 -5.51
N ARG A 65 1.01 11.53 -4.22
CA ARG A 65 2.39 11.55 -3.74
C ARG A 65 3.25 10.49 -4.41
N TYR A 66 2.76 9.26 -4.47
CA TYR A 66 3.47 8.14 -5.07
C TYR A 66 3.73 8.42 -6.55
N LEU A 67 2.70 8.85 -7.29
CA LEU A 67 2.78 9.17 -8.72
C LEU A 67 3.76 10.33 -9.00
N GLU A 68 3.80 11.35 -8.15
CA GLU A 68 4.72 12.48 -8.34
C GLU A 68 6.17 12.11 -8.06
N ASN A 69 6.43 11.26 -7.05
CA ASN A 69 7.79 10.95 -6.61
C ASN A 69 8.38 9.68 -7.25
N ASN A 70 7.56 8.80 -7.81
CA ASN A 70 8.05 7.62 -8.53
C ASN A 70 8.27 7.94 -9.99
N THR A 71 9.54 8.12 -10.35
CA THR A 71 10.01 8.30 -11.73
C THR A 71 9.90 7.01 -12.57
N VAL A 72 9.55 5.89 -11.94
CA VAL A 72 9.40 4.57 -12.56
C VAL A 72 7.99 4.41 -13.14
N TRP A 73 7.65 5.27 -14.10
CA TRP A 73 6.37 5.18 -14.82
C TRP A 73 6.50 4.47 -16.18
N SER A 74 7.72 4.33 -16.70
CA SER A 74 7.91 3.91 -18.11
C SER A 74 9.24 3.19 -18.38
N GLY A 75 9.94 2.74 -17.34
CA GLY A 75 11.10 1.87 -17.54
C GLY A 75 10.63 0.45 -17.85
N LYS A 76 10.82 -0.02 -19.10
CA LYS A 76 10.64 -1.43 -19.50
C LYS A 76 11.35 -2.45 -18.59
N ASP A 77 12.22 -1.98 -17.70
CA ASP A 77 13.09 -2.78 -16.83
C ASP A 77 12.63 -2.87 -15.36
N SER A 78 11.56 -2.17 -14.93
CA SER A 78 10.96 -2.49 -13.64
C SER A 78 10.10 -3.73 -13.82
N GLY A 79 10.57 -4.90 -13.37
CA GLY A 79 9.92 -6.20 -13.57
C GLY A 79 8.50 -6.37 -12.99
N TYR A 80 7.77 -5.27 -12.71
CA TYR A 80 6.42 -5.23 -12.16
C TYR A 80 5.61 -4.09 -12.77
N ASP A 81 4.33 -4.35 -13.02
CA ASP A 81 3.37 -3.34 -13.43
C ASP A 81 2.92 -2.55 -12.19
N VAL A 82 3.43 -1.32 -12.07
CA VAL A 82 3.11 -0.39 -10.99
C VAL A 82 1.61 -0.09 -10.91
N CYS A 83 0.91 -0.08 -12.04
CA CYS A 83 -0.54 0.13 -12.07
C CYS A 83 -1.28 -1.03 -11.41
N ILE A 84 -0.83 -2.27 -11.63
CA ILE A 84 -1.41 -3.45 -10.97
C ILE A 84 -1.20 -3.37 -9.45
N LEU A 85 0.00 -3.01 -8.99
CA LEU A 85 0.29 -2.88 -7.56
C LEU A 85 -0.53 -1.76 -6.91
N LEU A 86 -0.69 -0.63 -7.60
CA LEU A 86 -1.50 0.47 -7.13
C LEU A 86 -2.97 0.06 -7.02
N ASN A 87 -3.51 -0.67 -8.00
CA ASN A 87 -4.87 -1.19 -7.94
C ASN A 87 -5.08 -2.09 -6.71
N TYR A 88 -4.22 -3.10 -6.51
CA TYR A 88 -4.35 -3.97 -5.33
C TYR A 88 -4.23 -3.23 -4.01
N TRP A 89 -3.29 -2.28 -3.91
CA TRP A 89 -3.15 -1.47 -2.70
C TRP A 89 -4.39 -0.62 -2.42
N ILE A 90 -4.99 0.01 -3.44
CA ILE A 90 -6.25 0.76 -3.28
C ILE A 90 -7.35 -0.17 -2.75
N TYR A 91 -7.51 -1.35 -3.35
CA TYR A 91 -8.51 -2.33 -2.89
C TYR A 91 -8.28 -2.74 -1.43
N ASP A 92 -7.03 -3.03 -1.04
CA ASP A 92 -6.69 -3.41 0.33
C ASP A 92 -7.03 -2.30 1.35
N GLU A 93 -6.71 -1.04 1.04
CA GLU A 93 -7.03 0.10 1.91
C GLU A 93 -8.55 0.34 1.99
N LEU A 94 -9.28 0.22 0.88
CA LEU A 94 -10.73 0.34 0.88
C LEU A 94 -11.38 -0.77 1.71
N ILE A 95 -10.92 -2.02 1.58
CA ILE A 95 -11.39 -3.13 2.42
C ILE A 95 -11.06 -2.88 3.90
N HIS A 96 -9.89 -2.32 4.21
CA HIS A 96 -9.53 -1.97 5.59
C HIS A 96 -10.49 -0.93 6.18
N ILE A 97 -10.89 0.07 5.39
CA ILE A 97 -11.83 1.14 5.78
C ILE A 97 -13.26 0.61 5.93
N PHE A 98 -13.74 -0.18 4.97
CA PHE A 98 -15.14 -0.62 4.91
C PHE A 98 -15.43 -1.94 5.62
N GLY A 99 -14.39 -2.69 5.97
CA GLY A 99 -14.47 -4.06 6.49
C GLY A 99 -14.44 -5.13 5.39
N ALA A 100 -14.05 -6.34 5.77
CA ALA A 100 -13.94 -7.49 4.86
C ALA A 100 -15.26 -7.92 4.23
N GLU A 101 -16.40 -7.62 4.88
CA GLU A 101 -17.75 -7.89 4.37
C GLU A 101 -18.34 -6.69 3.61
N SER A 102 -17.49 -5.77 3.17
CA SER A 102 -17.92 -4.59 2.42
C SER A 102 -18.56 -4.97 1.08
N THR A 103 -19.64 -4.27 0.73
CA THR A 103 -20.31 -4.49 -0.55
C THR A 103 -19.50 -3.86 -1.67
N SER A 104 -19.59 -4.46 -2.86
CA SER A 104 -19.02 -3.87 -4.08
C SER A 104 -19.53 -2.45 -4.31
N GLU A 105 -20.76 -2.13 -3.92
CA GLU A 105 -21.33 -0.78 -3.99
C GLU A 105 -20.52 0.25 -3.19
N LYS A 106 -20.13 -0.07 -1.94
CA LYS A 106 -19.33 0.84 -1.12
C LYS A 106 -17.95 1.07 -1.73
N ILE A 107 -17.31 -0.01 -2.17
CA ILE A 107 -16.00 0.04 -2.82
C ILE A 107 -16.07 0.87 -4.11
N ASN A 108 -17.06 0.63 -4.97
CA ASN A 108 -17.25 1.37 -6.22
C ASN A 108 -17.52 2.86 -5.95
N SER A 109 -18.34 3.19 -4.95
CA SER A 109 -18.59 4.59 -4.59
C SER A 109 -17.35 5.33 -4.09
N ALA A 110 -16.37 4.61 -3.52
CA ALA A 110 -15.08 5.19 -3.16
C ALA A 110 -14.20 5.42 -4.39
N PHE A 111 -14.27 4.55 -5.40
CA PHE A 111 -13.59 4.77 -6.68
C PHE A 111 -14.13 5.99 -7.42
N ASP A 112 -15.40 6.37 -7.24
CA ASP A 112 -15.93 7.62 -7.81
C ASP A 112 -15.32 8.89 -7.18
N VAL A 113 -14.64 8.75 -6.04
CA VAL A 113 -13.95 9.84 -5.32
C VAL A 113 -12.44 9.88 -5.64
N LEU A 114 -11.83 8.73 -5.95
CA LEU A 114 -10.39 8.56 -6.19
C LEU A 114 -10.01 8.92 -7.64
#